data_AF-A0AAV5SH70-F1
#
_entry.id   AF-A0AAV5SH70-F1
#
_cell.length_a   1.000
_cell.length_b   1.000
_cell.length_c   1.000
_cell.angle_alpha   90.00
_cell.angle_beta   90.00
_cell.angle_gamma   90.00
#
_symmetry.space_group_name_H-M   'P 1'
#
loop_
_entity.id
_entity.type
_entity.pdbx_description
1 polymer ?
#
loop_
_entity_poly.entity_id
_entity_poly.type
_entity_poly.pdbx_seq_one_letter_code
_entity_poly.pdbx_strand_id
1 'polypeptide(L)'
;QAIYPGIYAVVGTAAFAGAVTHTVSVLVIIFEVTGQVLFLLPVMIAVIIANAVCSYFQPSIFDSIIRMKHLPYLPDIRSTSSVFHAITVDRIMVSPVQFISRETTYRRVHDMLIMMPRLRAFPIVDSNESMTLLGSVSRTQLEDMLDLKVGFGTS
;
A
#
# COMPACT_ATOMS: atom_id res chain seq x y z
N GLN A 1 35.72 -13.90 36.03
CA GLN A 1 35.29 -12.84 35.07
C GLN A 1 33.91 -12.40 35.49
N ALA A 2 33.71 -11.11 35.81
CA ALA A 2 32.42 -10.63 36.31
C ALA A 2 31.37 -10.64 35.18
N ILE A 3 30.25 -11.30 35.41
CA ILE A 3 29.11 -11.35 34.49
C ILE A 3 28.30 -10.07 34.72
N TYR A 4 28.13 -9.25 33.70
CA TYR A 4 27.32 -8.03 33.78
C TYR A 4 25.89 -8.33 33.29
N PRO A 5 24.89 -8.45 34.18
CA PRO A 5 23.53 -8.84 33.79
C PRO A 5 22.85 -7.80 32.88
N GLY A 6 23.28 -6.54 32.93
CA GLY A 6 22.72 -5.46 32.11
C GLY A 6 22.85 -5.70 30.60
N ILE A 7 23.95 -6.28 30.14
CA ILE A 7 24.17 -6.56 28.71
C ILE A 7 23.18 -7.64 28.23
N TYR A 8 22.95 -8.67 29.05
CA TYR A 8 21.99 -9.74 28.71
C TYR A 8 20.55 -9.23 28.71
N ALA A 9 20.19 -8.31 29.61
CA ALA A 9 18.88 -7.67 29.60
C ALA A 9 18.65 -6.89 28.29
N VAL A 10 19.64 -6.09 27.86
CA VAL A 10 19.57 -5.33 26.61
C VAL A 10 19.44 -6.26 25.40
N VAL A 11 20.18 -7.37 25.37
CA VAL A 11 20.07 -8.38 24.29
C VAL A 11 18.66 -8.96 24.24
N GLY A 12 18.09 -9.34 25.39
CA GLY A 12 16.74 -9.89 25.48
C GLY A 12 15.67 -8.91 25.00
N THR A 13 15.77 -7.64 25.40
CA THR A 13 14.87 -6.58 24.94
C THR A 13 14.99 -6.36 23.43
N ALA A 14 16.20 -6.26 22.90
CA ALA A 14 16.45 -6.08 21.46
C ALA A 14 15.91 -7.27 20.65
N ALA A 15 16.18 -8.50 21.09
CA ALA A 15 15.72 -9.72 20.43
C ALA A 15 14.19 -9.81 20.43
N PHE A 16 13.54 -9.53 21.55
CA PHE A 16 12.09 -9.55 21.65
C PHE A 16 11.44 -8.47 20.76
N ALA A 17 11.89 -7.22 20.86
CA ALA A 17 11.31 -6.13 20.08
C ALA A 17 11.59 -6.27 18.57
N GLY A 18 12.77 -6.74 18.18
CA GLY A 18 13.10 -7.06 16.80
C GLY A 18 12.28 -8.24 16.25
N ALA A 19 12.05 -9.27 17.08
CA ALA A 19 11.23 -10.42 16.71
C ALA A 19 9.76 -10.06 16.51
N VAL A 20 9.15 -9.25 17.38
CA VAL A 20 7.72 -8.88 17.27
C VAL A 20 7.46 -7.97 16.06
N THR A 21 8.41 -7.09 15.74
CA THR A 21 8.29 -6.14 14.62
C THR A 21 8.76 -6.69 13.29
N HIS A 22 9.46 -7.83 13.30
CA HIS A 22 10.18 -8.40 12.15
C HIS A 22 11.24 -7.47 11.57
N THR A 23 11.87 -6.62 12.39
CA THR A 23 12.87 -5.64 11.94
C THR A 23 14.20 -5.77 12.68
N VAL A 24 15.30 -5.49 11.97
CA VAL A 24 16.65 -5.44 12.54
C VAL A 24 17.02 -4.00 12.97
N SER A 25 16.23 -2.99 12.58
CA SER A 25 16.47 -1.57 12.91
C SER A 25 16.39 -1.28 14.41
N VAL A 26 15.53 -1.99 15.15
CA VAL A 26 15.40 -1.84 16.62
C VAL A 26 16.74 -2.03 17.33
N LEU A 27 17.55 -2.98 16.84
CA LEU A 27 18.88 -3.23 17.37
C LEU A 27 19.82 -2.03 17.16
N VAL A 28 19.78 -1.44 15.97
CA VAL A 28 20.59 -0.26 15.64
C VAL A 28 20.23 0.92 16.54
N ILE A 29 18.93 1.15 16.78
CA ILE A 29 18.44 2.18 17.70
C ILE A 29 18.99 1.94 19.12
N ILE A 30 18.92 0.71 19.63
CA ILE A 30 19.41 0.38 20.97
C ILE A 30 20.92 0.60 21.08
N PHE A 31 21.69 0.29 20.04
CA PHE A 31 23.12 0.58 20.02
C PHE A 31 23.44 2.06 20.01
N GLU A 32 22.71 2.83 19.21
CA GLU A 32 22.87 4.28 19.15
C GLU A 32 22.55 4.92 20.52
N VAL A 33 21.49 4.47 21.18
CA VAL A 33 21.11 4.94 22.53
C VAL A 33 22.13 4.54 23.59
N THR A 34 22.71 3.34 23.50
CA THR A 34 23.67 2.84 24.51
C THR A 34 25.08 3.41 24.30
N GLY A 35 25.42 3.87 23.09
CA GLY A 35 26.73 4.46 22.77
C GLY A 35 27.91 3.46 22.80
N GLN A 36 27.64 2.16 22.89
CA GLN A 36 28.66 1.10 22.96
C GLN A 36 28.39 0.01 21.92
N VAL A 37 29.30 -0.11 20.94
CA VAL A 37 29.20 -1.10 19.82
C VAL A 37 30.04 -2.36 20.03
N LEU A 38 30.69 -2.51 21.19
CA LEU A 38 31.68 -3.57 21.41
C LEU A 38 31.09 -4.99 21.31
N PHE A 39 29.79 -5.14 21.56
CA PHE A 39 29.06 -6.43 21.52
C PHE A 39 28.07 -6.52 20.35
N LEU A 40 28.32 -5.81 19.26
CA LEU A 40 27.42 -5.71 18.10
C LEU A 40 27.07 -7.09 17.48
N LEU A 41 28.09 -7.89 17.18
CA LEU A 41 27.95 -9.17 16.49
C LEU A 41 27.07 -10.19 17.22
N PRO A 42 27.32 -10.53 18.52
CA PRO A 42 26.51 -11.52 19.21
C PRO A 42 25.05 -11.09 19.39
N VAL A 43 24.78 -9.79 19.58
CA VAL A 43 23.40 -9.29 19.70
C VAL A 43 22.68 -9.36 18.34
N MET A 44 23.37 -9.02 17.24
CA MET A 44 22.82 -9.19 15.89
C MET A 44 22.39 -10.63 15.62
N ILE A 45 23.23 -11.61 15.96
CA ILE A 45 22.91 -13.03 15.78
C ILE A 45 21.66 -13.41 16.59
N ALA A 46 21.57 -12.98 17.86
CA ALA A 46 20.41 -13.25 18.70
C ALA A 46 19.11 -12.66 18.12
N VAL A 47 19.16 -11.41 17.64
CA VAL A 47 18.01 -10.72 17.04
C VAL A 47 17.58 -11.38 15.73
N ILE A 48 18.52 -11.77 14.87
CA ILE A 48 18.23 -12.44 13.59
C ILE A 48 17.58 -13.80 13.84
N ILE A 49 18.11 -14.60 14.78
CA ILE A 49 17.53 -15.89 15.12
C ILE A 49 16.11 -15.70 15.68
N ALA A 50 15.92 -14.76 16.61
CA ALA A 50 14.61 -14.48 17.19
C ALA A 50 13.60 -14.03 16.12
N ASN A 51 14.01 -13.16 15.19
CA ASN A 51 13.19 -12.72 14.07
C ASN A 51 12.85 -13.87 13.10
N ALA A 52 13.83 -14.72 12.75
CA ALA A 52 13.61 -15.86 11.87
C ALA A 52 12.62 -16.86 12.48
N VAL A 53 12.75 -17.14 13.78
CA VAL A 53 11.81 -18.02 14.50
C VAL A 53 10.42 -17.37 14.55
N CYS A 54 10.32 -16.09 14.92
CA CYS A 54 9.02 -15.41 14.98
C CYS A 54 8.33 -15.37 13.62
N SER A 55 9.08 -15.03 12.57
CA SER A 55 8.62 -15.01 11.18
C SER A 55 8.08 -16.35 10.68
N TYR A 56 8.56 -17.47 11.24
CA TYR A 56 8.05 -18.79 10.92
C TYR A 56 6.71 -19.10 11.59
N PHE A 57 6.51 -18.61 12.83
CA PHE A 57 5.31 -18.92 13.62
C PHE A 57 4.16 -17.92 13.46
N GLN A 58 4.46 -16.62 13.32
CA GLN A 58 3.47 -15.56 13.31
C GLN A 58 3.83 -14.45 12.31
N PRO A 59 2.83 -13.77 11.73
CA PRO A 59 3.07 -12.52 11.01
C PRO A 59 3.47 -11.42 11.99
N SER A 60 4.09 -10.34 11.47
CA SER A 60 4.48 -9.22 12.31
C SER A 60 3.27 -8.62 13.04
N ILE A 61 3.51 -7.92 14.15
CA ILE A 61 2.43 -7.24 14.88
C ILE A 61 1.69 -6.23 13.98
N PHE A 62 2.41 -5.58 13.07
CA PHE A 62 1.84 -4.60 12.14
C PHE A 62 0.95 -5.26 11.10
N ASP A 63 1.39 -6.36 10.50
CA ASP A 63 0.58 -7.15 9.56
C ASP A 63 -0.68 -7.68 10.25
N SER A 64 -0.56 -8.13 11.50
CA SER A 64 -1.68 -8.59 12.31
C SER A 64 -2.71 -7.49 12.54
N ILE A 65 -2.28 -6.28 12.87
CA ILE A 65 -3.16 -5.11 13.06
C ILE A 65 -3.84 -4.74 11.74
N ILE A 66 -3.12 -4.72 10.62
CA ILE A 66 -3.67 -4.42 9.28
C ILE A 66 -4.79 -5.42 8.94
N ARG A 67 -4.56 -6.72 9.17
CA ARG A 67 -5.54 -7.77 8.93
C ARG A 67 -6.75 -7.66 9.85
N MET A 68 -6.54 -7.37 11.13
CA MET A 68 -7.62 -7.19 12.11
C MET A 68 -8.48 -5.94 11.80
N LYS A 69 -7.86 -4.87 11.30
CA LYS A 69 -8.56 -3.63 10.92
C LYS A 69 -9.17 -3.67 9.52
N HIS A 70 -9.01 -4.77 8.78
CA HIS A 70 -9.48 -4.93 7.39
C HIS A 70 -9.07 -3.76 6.48
N LEU A 71 -7.84 -3.25 6.66
CA LEU A 71 -7.36 -2.15 5.83
C LEU A 71 -6.99 -2.69 4.43
N PRO A 72 -7.33 -1.95 3.35
CA PRO A 72 -6.90 -2.31 2.01
C PRO A 72 -5.38 -2.09 1.88
N TYR A 73 -4.61 -3.14 2.18
CA TYR A 73 -3.16 -3.18 2.02
C TYR A 73 -2.82 -4.16 0.90
N LEU A 74 -2.00 -3.72 -0.06
CA LEU A 74 -1.50 -4.59 -1.10
C LEU A 74 -0.27 -5.32 -0.55
N PRO A 75 -0.34 -6.64 -0.31
CA PRO A 75 0.81 -7.40 0.18
C PRO A 75 1.94 -7.35 -0.86
N ASP A 76 3.17 -7.46 -0.37
CA ASP A 76 4.34 -7.54 -1.24
C ASP A 76 4.24 -8.80 -2.11
N ILE A 77 4.08 -8.59 -3.42
CA ILE A 77 3.95 -9.68 -4.40
C ILE A 77 5.37 -10.20 -4.64
N ARG A 78 5.84 -11.04 -3.73
CA ARG A 78 7.14 -11.72 -3.92
C ARG A 78 7.07 -12.51 -5.22
N SER A 79 8.07 -12.33 -6.09
CA SER A 79 8.14 -13.00 -7.41
C SER A 79 8.11 -14.54 -7.32
N THR A 80 8.37 -15.10 -6.14
CA THR A 80 8.31 -16.54 -5.86
C THR A 80 6.88 -17.07 -5.64
N SER A 81 5.87 -16.20 -5.51
CA SER A 81 4.49 -16.65 -5.32
C SER A 81 3.86 -17.06 -6.66
N SER A 82 3.95 -18.35 -6.97
CA SER A 82 3.44 -18.96 -8.22
C SER A 82 1.96 -18.70 -8.47
N VAL A 83 1.17 -18.51 -7.41
CA VAL A 83 -0.28 -18.28 -7.47
C VAL A 83 -0.64 -16.95 -8.16
N PHE A 84 0.14 -15.89 -7.94
CA PHE A 84 -0.16 -14.56 -8.51
C PHE A 84 0.26 -14.43 -9.97
N HIS A 85 1.17 -15.28 -10.45
CA HIS A 85 1.63 -15.28 -11.85
C HIS A 85 0.55 -15.77 -12.82
N ALA A 86 -0.41 -16.56 -12.33
CA ALA A 86 -1.52 -17.08 -13.14
C ALA A 86 -2.70 -16.10 -13.25
N ILE A 87 -2.70 -14.99 -12.50
CA ILE A 87 -3.80 -14.02 -12.50
C ILE A 87 -3.51 -12.96 -13.56
N THR A 88 -4.30 -12.97 -14.62
CA THR A 88 -4.25 -11.94 -15.67
C THR A 88 -5.03 -10.70 -15.25
N VAL A 89 -4.58 -9.53 -15.72
CA VAL A 89 -5.23 -8.23 -15.44
C VAL A 89 -6.69 -8.21 -15.91
N ASP A 90 -7.01 -8.96 -16.96
CA ASP A 90 -8.36 -9.18 -17.48
C ASP A 90 -9.37 -9.64 -16.41
N ARG A 91 -8.93 -10.42 -15.41
CA ARG A 91 -9.80 -10.89 -14.31
C ARG A 91 -10.02 -9.86 -13.20
N ILE A 92 -9.16 -8.85 -13.12
CA ILE A 92 -9.18 -7.83 -12.06
C ILE A 92 -9.80 -6.53 -12.58
N MET A 93 -9.66 -6.25 -13.87
CA MET A 93 -10.17 -5.02 -14.48
C MET A 93 -11.70 -4.96 -14.39
N VAL A 94 -12.21 -3.75 -14.18
CA VAL A 94 -13.66 -3.49 -14.17
C VAL A 94 -14.11 -3.27 -15.60
N SER A 95 -14.95 -4.17 -16.11
CA SER A 95 -15.56 -4.07 -17.44
C SER A 95 -17.08 -4.18 -17.33
N PRO A 96 -17.87 -3.34 -18.03
CA PRO A 96 -17.46 -2.31 -18.99
C PRO A 96 -16.97 -1.00 -18.33
N VAL A 97 -15.92 -0.40 -18.89
CA VAL A 97 -15.41 0.91 -18.48
C VAL A 97 -16.25 2.01 -19.14
N GLN A 98 -16.69 2.99 -18.35
CA GLN A 98 -17.36 4.17 -18.89
C GLN A 98 -16.31 5.21 -19.32
N PHE A 99 -16.35 5.61 -20.58
CA PHE A 99 -15.38 6.53 -21.20
C PHE A 99 -16.02 7.82 -21.72
N ILE A 100 -15.19 8.84 -21.92
CA ILE A 100 -15.55 10.13 -22.50
C ILE A 100 -14.86 10.24 -23.86
N SER A 101 -15.62 10.54 -24.91
CA SER A 101 -15.12 10.78 -26.28
C SER A 101 -15.40 12.23 -26.69
N ARG A 102 -14.74 12.71 -27.75
CA ARG A 102 -15.02 14.03 -28.35
C ARG A 102 -16.49 14.21 -28.75
N GLU A 103 -17.18 13.11 -29.05
CA GLU A 103 -18.59 13.11 -29.47
C GLU A 103 -19.57 13.04 -28.29
N THR A 104 -19.07 12.94 -27.04
CA THR A 104 -19.95 12.80 -25.87
C THR A 104 -20.62 14.11 -25.47
N THR A 105 -21.94 14.05 -25.28
CA THR A 105 -22.76 15.20 -24.86
C THR A 105 -22.54 15.53 -23.38
N TYR A 106 -22.59 16.82 -23.01
CA TYR A 106 -22.52 17.29 -21.62
C TYR A 106 -23.53 16.60 -20.67
N ARG A 107 -24.74 16.33 -21.16
CA ARG A 107 -25.75 15.57 -20.40
C ARG A 107 -25.27 14.17 -20.03
N ARG A 108 -24.64 13.46 -20.97
CA ARG A 108 -24.10 12.11 -20.75
C ARG A 108 -23.00 12.16 -19.68
N VAL A 109 -22.14 13.17 -19.73
CA VAL A 109 -21.09 13.39 -18.74
C VAL A 109 -21.67 13.64 -17.34
N HIS A 110 -22.69 14.49 -17.23
CA HIS A 110 -23.41 14.72 -15.99
C HIS A 110 -24.07 13.45 -15.44
N ASP A 111 -24.73 12.67 -16.30
CA ASP A 111 -25.35 11.39 -15.92
C ASP A 111 -24.29 10.39 -15.42
N MET A 112 -23.08 10.38 -16.02
CA MET A 112 -21.96 9.55 -15.55
C MET A 112 -21.44 9.98 -14.17
N LEU A 113 -21.33 11.29 -13.92
CA LEU A 113 -20.89 11.84 -12.64
C LEU A 113 -21.84 11.44 -11.49
N ILE A 114 -23.14 11.40 -11.77
CA ILE A 114 -24.18 10.95 -10.81
C ILE A 114 -24.16 9.44 -10.64
N MET A 115 -24.07 8.68 -11.74
CA MET A 115 -24.12 7.22 -11.72
C MET A 115 -22.91 6.60 -11.01
N MET A 116 -21.74 7.26 -11.07
CA MET A 116 -20.48 6.75 -10.53
C MET A 116 -19.87 7.70 -9.48
N PRO A 117 -20.47 7.80 -8.27
CA PRO A 117 -20.01 8.73 -7.23
C PRO A 117 -18.60 8.42 -6.71
N ARG A 118 -18.14 7.17 -6.85
CA ARG A 118 -16.84 6.71 -6.32
C ARG A 118 -15.67 6.86 -7.29
N LEU A 119 -15.94 7.09 -8.59
CA LEU A 119 -14.88 7.27 -9.58
C LEU A 119 -14.27 8.67 -9.42
N ARG A 120 -12.94 8.72 -9.29
CA ARG A 120 -12.20 9.98 -9.15
C ARG A 120 -11.66 10.51 -10.48
N ALA A 121 -11.54 9.66 -11.48
CA ALA A 121 -11.05 10.01 -12.80
C ALA A 121 -11.76 9.18 -13.87
N PHE A 122 -11.97 9.80 -15.03
CA PHE A 122 -12.63 9.20 -16.18
C PHE A 122 -11.63 9.11 -17.34
N PRO A 123 -11.55 7.97 -18.04
CA PRO A 123 -10.71 7.84 -19.23
C PRO A 123 -11.30 8.60 -20.42
N ILE A 124 -10.44 9.31 -21.14
CA ILE A 124 -10.75 10.01 -22.39
C ILE A 124 -10.26 9.14 -23.55
N VAL A 125 -11.16 8.81 -24.47
CA VAL A 125 -10.87 8.06 -25.69
C VAL A 125 -11.09 8.93 -26.93
N ASP A 126 -10.45 8.56 -28.03
CA ASP A 126 -10.54 9.32 -29.28
C ASP A 126 -11.93 9.24 -29.94
N SER A 127 -12.38 8.02 -30.26
CA SER A 127 -13.72 7.75 -30.82
C SER A 127 -14.30 6.45 -30.27
N ASN A 128 -15.62 6.28 -30.39
CA ASN A 128 -16.36 5.10 -29.94
C ASN A 128 -15.98 3.83 -30.72
N GLU A 129 -15.45 3.99 -31.94
CA GLU A 129 -14.98 2.90 -32.79
C GLU A 129 -13.52 2.55 -32.54
N SER A 130 -12.65 3.55 -32.39
CA SER A 130 -11.20 3.34 -32.22
C SER A 130 -10.80 2.95 -30.80
N MET A 131 -11.58 3.36 -29.79
CA MET A 131 -11.39 3.07 -28.36
C MET A 131 -9.94 3.27 -27.86
N THR A 132 -9.21 4.18 -28.51
CA THR A 132 -7.82 4.48 -28.18
C THR A 132 -7.80 5.46 -27.01
N LEU A 133 -7.14 5.10 -25.91
CA LEU A 133 -7.01 5.95 -24.73
C LEU A 133 -6.09 7.13 -25.03
N LEU A 134 -6.64 8.35 -24.95
CA LEU A 134 -5.89 9.60 -25.10
C LEU A 134 -5.39 10.13 -23.76
N GLY A 135 -6.12 9.85 -22.68
CA GLY A 135 -5.74 10.31 -21.34
C GLY A 135 -6.81 10.06 -20.29
N SER A 136 -6.73 10.79 -19.18
CA SER A 136 -7.74 10.78 -18.13
C SER A 136 -8.00 12.19 -17.63
N VAL A 137 -9.23 12.43 -17.18
CA VAL A 137 -9.66 13.69 -16.56
C VAL A 137 -10.14 13.42 -15.14
N SER A 138 -9.77 14.28 -14.19
CA SER A 138 -10.29 14.15 -12.82
C SER A 138 -11.75 14.57 -12.76
N ARG A 139 -12.48 13.98 -11.82
CA ARG A 139 -13.87 14.34 -11.55
C ARG A 139 -14.03 15.83 -11.25
N THR A 140 -13.17 16.37 -10.40
CA THR A 140 -13.21 17.77 -9.98
C THR A 140 -13.07 18.73 -11.16
N GLN A 141 -12.11 18.47 -12.06
CA GLN A 141 -11.92 19.27 -13.26
C GLN A 141 -13.12 19.17 -14.20
N LEU A 142 -13.75 17.98 -14.27
CA LEU A 142 -14.92 17.76 -15.11
C LEU A 142 -16.16 18.50 -14.58
N GLU A 143 -16.35 18.51 -13.26
CA GLU A 143 -17.39 19.28 -12.56
C GLU A 143 -17.17 20.78 -12.77
N ASP A 144 -15.95 21.29 -12.54
CA ASP A 144 -15.59 22.69 -12.78
C ASP A 144 -15.86 23.11 -14.25
N MET A 145 -15.48 22.26 -15.22
CA MET A 145 -15.71 22.51 -16.63
C MET A 145 -17.19 22.49 -17.01
N LEU A 146 -17.99 21.64 -16.36
CA LEU A 146 -19.42 21.56 -16.59
C LEU A 146 -20.13 22.79 -16.02
N ASP A 147 -19.75 23.23 -14.82
CA ASP A 147 -20.29 24.42 -14.18
C ASP A 147 -19.97 25.68 -14.99
N LEU A 148 -18.74 25.81 -15.47
CA LEU A 148 -18.32 26.94 -16.31
C LEU A 148 -19.05 27.02 -17.65
N LYS A 149 -19.47 25.88 -18.22
CA LYS A 149 -19.98 25.81 -19.59
C LYS A 149 -21.50 25.68 -19.69
N VAL A 150 -22.13 25.05 -18.70
CA VAL A 150 -23.59 24.82 -18.66
C VAL A 150 -24.26 25.79 -17.68
N GLY A 151 -23.52 26.41 -16.76
CA GLY A 151 -24.06 27.48 -15.90
C GLY A 151 -25.23 27.03 -15.01
N PHE A 152 -25.28 25.75 -14.64
CA PHE A 152 -26.22 25.31 -13.61
C PHE A 152 -25.68 25.75 -12.26
N GLY A 153 -26.14 26.93 -11.84
CA GLY A 153 -25.98 27.39 -10.48
C GLY A 153 -26.43 26.30 -9.51
N THR A 154 -25.55 26.00 -8.58
CA THR A 154 -25.91 25.44 -7.29
C THR A 154 -27.12 26.18 -6.73
N SER A 155 -28.26 25.51 -6.68
CA SER A 155 -29.38 25.79 -5.78
C SER A 155 -29.73 24.51 -5.08
#